data_AF-A0A354ID18-F1
#
_entry.id   AF-A0A354ID18-F1
#
_cell.length_a   1.000
_cell.length_b   1.000
_cell.length_c   1.000
_cell.angle_alpha   90.00
_cell.angle_beta   90.00
_cell.angle_gamma   90.00
#
_symmetry.space_group_name_H-M   'P 1'
#
loop_
_entity.id
_entity.type
_entity.pdbx_description
1 polymer ?
#
loop_
_entity_poly.entity_id
_entity_poly.type
_entity_poly.pdbx_seq_one_letter_code
_entity_poly.pdbx_strand_id
1 'polypeptide(L)'
;YADGVVCPLMDARRNQVYTGIYRFGESRALECIMQQAAVELSEVIQRINELGEKVHYLGDGTAVYQKILQKETEVAFDIAPLHLNRQSAAAVAALGAIYLKQGKGVDAREHTPVYLRQSQAERERVKRLQEKEG
;
A
#
# COMPACT_ATOMS: atom_id res chain seq x y z
N TYR A 1 13.81 8.30 10.80
CA TYR A 1 13.37 7.71 9.53
C TYR A 1 13.66 6.23 9.59
N ALA A 2 12.83 5.40 8.98
CA ALA A 2 13.03 3.95 8.98
C ALA A 2 14.27 3.58 8.16
N ASP A 3 15.06 2.63 8.64
CA ASP A 3 16.15 2.01 7.90
C ASP A 3 15.62 0.88 7.00
N GLY A 4 16.11 0.75 5.77
CA GLY A 4 15.56 -0.21 4.80
C GLY A 4 14.24 0.26 4.17
N VAL A 5 13.32 -0.69 3.93
CA VAL A 5 12.06 -0.45 3.21
C VAL A 5 10.85 -0.46 4.14
N VAL A 6 9.82 0.28 3.75
CA VAL A 6 8.53 0.41 4.44
C VAL A 6 7.45 -0.19 3.54
N CYS A 7 6.69 -1.15 4.08
CA CYS A 7 5.68 -1.90 3.34
C CYS A 7 4.34 -1.87 4.09
N PRO A 8 3.47 -0.87 3.82
CA PRO A 8 2.11 -0.85 4.37
C PRO A 8 1.26 -1.97 3.76
N LEU A 9 0.62 -2.75 4.62
CA LEU A 9 -0.28 -3.85 4.28
C LEU A 9 -1.68 -3.53 4.81
N MET A 10 -2.61 -3.20 3.91
CA MET A 10 -4.03 -3.07 4.22
C MET A 10 -4.77 -4.32 3.74
N ASP A 11 -5.57 -4.96 4.61
CA ASP A 11 -6.23 -6.23 4.27
C ASP A 11 -7.26 -6.05 3.13
N ALA A 12 -7.02 -6.70 1.99
CA ALA A 12 -7.93 -6.72 0.85
C ALA A 12 -8.73 -8.04 0.74
N ARG A 13 -8.72 -8.85 1.80
CA ARG A 13 -9.32 -10.20 1.92
C ARG A 13 -8.68 -11.23 1.01
N ARG A 14 -8.93 -12.52 1.31
CA ARG A 14 -8.52 -13.67 0.47
C ARG A 14 -7.02 -13.70 0.17
N ASN A 15 -6.19 -13.46 1.19
CA ASN A 15 -4.72 -13.38 1.08
C ASN A 15 -4.20 -12.23 0.22
N GLN A 16 -5.05 -11.26 -0.11
CA GLN A 16 -4.67 -10.10 -0.87
C GLN A 16 -4.53 -8.87 0.03
N VAL A 17 -3.68 -7.95 -0.41
CA VAL A 17 -3.39 -6.69 0.28
C VAL A 17 -3.42 -5.52 -0.69
N TYR A 18 -3.88 -4.37 -0.21
CA TYR A 18 -3.50 -3.10 -0.80
C TYR A 18 -2.18 -2.66 -0.18
N THR A 19 -1.19 -2.43 -1.03
CA THR A 19 0.19 -2.21 -0.59
C THR A 19 0.96 -1.31 -1.56
N GLY A 20 2.14 -0.88 -1.15
CA GLY A 20 3.22 -0.34 -1.97
C GLY A 20 4.53 -0.57 -1.22
N ILE A 21 5.67 -0.37 -1.87
CA ILE A 21 6.98 -0.51 -1.21
C ILE A 21 7.70 0.83 -1.33
N TYR A 22 8.17 1.34 -0.20
CA TYR A 22 8.78 2.66 -0.11
C TYR A 22 10.09 2.60 0.65
N ARG A 23 10.93 3.61 0.50
CA ARG A 23 12.11 3.82 1.35
C ARG A 23 12.33 5.30 1.59
N PHE A 24 13.09 5.66 2.62
CA PHE A 24 13.59 7.02 2.76
C PHE A 24 14.94 7.14 2.06
N GLY A 25 15.03 8.02 1.05
CA GLY A 25 16.27 8.35 0.36
C GLY A 25 17.19 9.26 1.18
N GLU A 26 18.36 9.61 0.63
CA GLU A 26 19.36 10.45 1.30
C GLU A 26 18.81 11.82 1.72
N SER A 27 17.96 12.41 0.89
CA SER A 27 17.28 13.69 1.15
C SER A 27 16.18 13.58 2.21
N ARG A 28 15.97 12.39 2.80
CA ARG A 28 14.84 12.03 3.66
C ARG A 28 13.48 12.12 2.97
N ALA A 29 13.47 12.26 1.65
CA ALA A 29 12.27 12.11 0.85
C ALA A 29 11.85 10.64 0.81
N LEU A 30 10.54 10.39 0.80
CA LEU A 30 9.99 9.06 0.62
C LEU A 30 10.04 8.72 -0.87
N GLU A 31 10.79 7.68 -1.22
CA GLU A 31 10.94 7.14 -2.56
C GLU A 31 10.02 5.94 -2.75
N CYS A 32 9.39 5.85 -3.92
CA CYS A 32 8.48 4.77 -4.27
C CYS A 32 9.25 3.69 -5.05
N ILE A 33 9.42 2.52 -4.42
CA ILE A 33 10.08 1.33 -5.02
C ILE A 33 9.06 0.50 -5.80
N MET A 34 7.87 0.32 -5.24
CA MET A 34 6.73 -0.32 -5.90
C MET A 34 5.50 0.56 -5.72
N GLN A 35 4.87 0.92 -6.84
CA GLN A 35 3.64 1.69 -6.86
C GLN A 35 2.51 0.95 -6.13
N GLN A 36 1.54 1.74 -5.66
CA GLN A 36 0.37 1.20 -4.97
C GLN A 36 -0.38 0.18 -5.84
N ALA A 37 -0.65 -0.99 -5.29
CA ALA A 37 -1.29 -2.09 -6.00
C ALA A 37 -2.17 -2.93 -5.06
N ALA A 38 -3.07 -3.70 -5.66
CA ALA A 38 -3.92 -4.67 -4.96
C ALA A 38 -3.54 -6.09 -5.40
N VAL A 39 -2.62 -6.72 -4.67
CA VAL A 39 -1.92 -7.95 -5.07
C VAL A 39 -2.01 -9.04 -4.00
N GLU A 40 -1.60 -10.26 -4.35
CA GLU A 40 -1.45 -11.34 -3.38
C GLU A 40 -0.31 -11.03 -2.40
N LEU A 41 -0.47 -11.40 -1.13
CA LEU A 41 0.55 -11.19 -0.11
C LEU A 41 1.87 -11.87 -0.46
N SER A 42 1.81 -13.09 -1.00
CA SER A 42 3.01 -13.85 -1.40
C SER A 42 3.84 -13.11 -2.44
N GLU A 43 3.21 -12.41 -3.37
CA GLU A 43 3.88 -11.60 -4.39
C GLU A 43 4.62 -10.41 -3.77
N VAL A 44 4.06 -9.84 -2.69
CA VAL A 44 4.72 -8.76 -1.93
C VAL A 44 5.93 -9.30 -1.17
N ILE A 45 5.77 -10.42 -0.46
CA ILE A 45 6.86 -11.05 0.31
C ILE A 45 7.99 -11.46 -0.63
N GLN A 46 7.69 -12.04 -1.79
CA GLN A 46 8.70 -12.37 -2.79
C GLN A 46 9.51 -11.14 -3.19
N ARG A 47 8.85 -10.02 -3.54
CA ARG A 47 9.55 -8.76 -3.88
C ARG A 47 10.40 -8.24 -2.74
N ILE A 48 9.91 -8.32 -1.50
CA ILE A 48 10.67 -7.91 -0.31
C ILE A 48 11.93 -8.77 -0.14
N ASN A 49 11.81 -10.08 -0.30
CA ASN A 49 12.95 -10.99 -0.22
C ASN A 49 13.96 -10.74 -1.36
N GLU A 50 13.48 -10.46 -2.58
CA GLU A 50 14.30 -10.10 -3.74
C GLU A 50 15.08 -8.79 -3.54
N LEU A 51 14.50 -7.81 -2.83
CA LEU A 51 15.21 -6.58 -2.46
C LEU A 51 16.37 -6.86 -1.50
N GLY A 52 16.27 -7.89 -0.67
CA GLY A 52 17.32 -8.26 0.29
C GLY A 52 17.54 -7.25 1.43
N GLU A 53 16.60 -6.31 1.61
CA GLU A 53 16.69 -5.24 2.59
C GLU A 53 15.78 -5.50 3.79
N LYS A 54 16.12 -4.92 4.94
CA LYS A 54 15.23 -4.94 6.10
C LYS A 54 13.89 -4.28 5.74
N VAL A 55 12.79 -4.89 6.18
CA VAL A 55 11.43 -4.37 5.95
C VAL A 55 10.71 -4.01 7.26
N HIS A 56 10.04 -2.85 7.23
CA HIS A 56 9.11 -2.41 8.25
C HIS A 56 7.67 -2.57 7.73
N TYR A 57 6.97 -3.58 8.24
CA TYR A 57 5.55 -3.79 7.92
C TYR A 57 4.65 -2.94 8.82
N LEU A 58 3.58 -2.39 8.25
CA LEU A 58 2.57 -1.63 9.00
C LEU A 58 1.17 -1.81 8.39
N GLY A 59 0.12 -1.45 9.11
CA GLY A 59 -1.27 -1.58 8.67
C GLY A 59 -1.99 -2.79 9.27
N ASP A 60 -3.30 -2.84 9.07
CA ASP A 60 -4.18 -3.88 9.60
C ASP A 60 -3.89 -5.28 9.04
N GLY A 61 -3.35 -5.37 7.81
CA GLY A 61 -2.91 -6.62 7.21
C GLY A 61 -1.80 -7.33 7.98
N THR A 62 -0.99 -6.60 8.74
CA THR A 62 0.10 -7.20 9.53
C THR A 62 -0.40 -8.15 10.62
N ALA A 63 -1.53 -7.82 11.26
CA ALA A 63 -2.16 -8.67 12.26
C ALA A 63 -2.89 -9.86 11.63
N VAL A 64 -3.54 -9.65 10.48
CA VAL A 64 -4.26 -10.71 9.75
C VAL A 64 -3.30 -11.78 9.24
N TYR A 65 -2.14 -11.36 8.72
CA TYR A 65 -1.20 -12.24 8.02
C TYR A 65 0.08 -12.54 8.80
N GLN A 66 0.09 -12.30 10.12
CA GLN A 66 1.27 -12.43 10.98
C GLN A 66 2.02 -13.76 10.80
N LYS A 67 1.28 -14.89 10.74
CA LYS A 67 1.88 -16.23 10.58
C LYS A 67 2.59 -16.41 9.24
N ILE A 68 2.02 -15.84 8.17
CA ILE A 68 2.59 -15.92 6.82
C ILE A 68 3.85 -15.05 6.78
N LEU A 69 3.76 -13.81 7.28
CA LEU A 69 4.91 -12.89 7.35
C LEU A 69 6.09 -13.50 8.11
N GLN A 70 5.84 -14.13 9.27
CA GLN A 70 6.87 -14.82 10.07
C GLN A 70 7.50 -16.02 9.38
N LYS A 71 6.73 -16.71 8.52
CA LYS A 71 7.18 -17.94 7.86
C LYS A 71 7.92 -17.65 6.56
N GLU A 72 7.48 -16.66 5.80
CA GLU A 72 7.88 -16.46 4.40
C GLU A 72 8.77 -15.23 4.18
N THR A 73 8.85 -14.30 5.15
CA THR A 73 9.82 -13.19 5.05
C THR A 73 11.21 -13.69 5.43
N GLU A 74 12.15 -13.63 4.49
CA GLU A 74 13.51 -14.16 4.66
C GLU A 74 14.50 -13.08 5.12
N VAL A 75 14.19 -11.82 4.85
CA VAL A 75 14.96 -10.66 5.29
C VAL A 75 14.61 -10.27 6.73
N ALA A 76 15.47 -9.49 7.38
CA ALA A 76 15.16 -8.91 8.67
C ALA A 76 13.86 -8.08 8.58
N PHE A 77 12.93 -8.28 9.52
CA PHE A 77 11.70 -7.49 9.54
C PHE A 77 11.22 -7.15 10.93
N ASP A 78 10.43 -6.08 11.01
CA ASP A 78 9.63 -5.76 12.17
C ASP A 78 8.23 -5.28 11.76
N ILE A 79 7.34 -5.25 12.76
CA ILE A 79 6.00 -4.69 12.62
C ILE A 79 5.98 -3.39 13.41
N ALA A 80 5.50 -2.31 12.76
CA ALA A 80 5.42 -1.00 13.36
C ALA A 80 4.66 -1.03 14.71
N PRO A 81 5.09 -0.25 15.72
CA PRO A 81 4.43 -0.21 17.01
C PRO A 81 3.01 0.31 16.88
N LEU A 82 2.12 -0.05 17.82
CA LEU A 82 0.67 0.19 17.73
C LEU A 82 0.29 1.64 17.35
N HIS A 83 1.00 2.63 17.92
CA HIS A 83 0.74 4.05 17.68
C HIS A 83 1.18 4.55 16.29
N LEU A 84 1.96 3.76 15.54
CA LEU A 84 2.40 4.02 14.16
C LEU A 84 1.84 3.00 13.16
N ASN A 85 1.13 1.96 13.63
CA ASN A 85 0.69 0.84 12.81
C ASN A 85 -0.64 1.10 12.06
N ARG A 86 -1.19 2.31 12.14
CA ARG A 86 -2.48 2.69 11.53
C ARG A 86 -2.33 3.99 10.76
N GLN A 87 -3.26 4.23 9.84
CA GLN A 87 -3.32 5.47 9.10
C GLN A 87 -3.48 6.66 10.07
N SER A 88 -2.71 7.72 9.86
CA SER A 88 -2.71 8.92 10.70
C SER A 88 -3.21 10.13 9.92
N ALA A 89 -4.28 10.77 10.40
CA ALA A 89 -4.80 12.01 9.83
C ALA A 89 -3.76 13.13 9.87
N ALA A 90 -2.95 13.20 10.93
CA ALA A 90 -1.87 14.18 11.04
C ALA A 90 -0.79 13.96 9.97
N ALA A 91 -0.43 12.70 9.69
CA ALA A 91 0.53 12.38 8.62
C ALA A 91 -0.02 12.75 7.23
N VAL A 92 -1.30 12.48 6.98
CA VAL A 92 -1.99 12.88 5.74
C VAL A 92 -1.97 14.41 5.58
N ALA A 93 -2.32 15.15 6.62
CA ALA A 93 -2.32 16.62 6.58
C ALA A 93 -0.90 17.18 6.34
N ALA A 94 0.11 16.63 7.01
CA ALA A 94 1.50 17.05 6.82
C ALA A 94 1.99 16.78 5.39
N LEU A 95 1.70 15.61 4.82
CA LEU A 95 2.03 15.29 3.44
C LEU A 95 1.26 16.17 2.44
N GLY A 96 -0.02 16.43 2.72
CA GLY A 96 -0.85 17.34 1.93
C GLY A 96 -0.28 18.75 1.86
N ALA A 97 0.20 19.30 2.98
CA ALA A 97 0.86 20.59 3.01
C ALA A 97 2.13 20.64 2.14
N ILE A 98 2.90 19.55 2.10
CA ILE A 98 4.07 19.41 1.21
C ILE A 98 3.61 19.40 -0.26
N TYR A 99 2.58 18.61 -0.60
CA TYR A 99 2.06 18.52 -1.96
C TYR A 99 1.49 19.84 -2.47
N LEU A 100 0.78 20.59 -1.63
CA LEU A 100 0.30 21.93 -1.96
C LEU A 100 1.44 22.90 -2.29
N LYS A 101 2.52 22.90 -1.49
CA LYS A 101 3.72 23.71 -1.77
C LYS A 101 4.43 23.30 -3.07
N GLN A 102 4.32 22.05 -3.47
CA GLN A 102 4.85 21.52 -4.73
C GLN A 102 3.92 21.76 -5.94
N GLY A 103 2.77 22.42 -5.76
CA GLY A 103 1.80 22.64 -6.84
C GLY A 103 1.03 21.37 -7.25
N LYS A 104 1.01 20.33 -6.40
CA LYS A 104 0.31 19.04 -6.65
C LYS A 104 -1.11 19.00 -6.08
N GLY A 105 -1.65 20.13 -5.66
CA GLY A 105 -3.06 20.23 -5.26
C GLY A 105 -3.97 20.07 -6.48
N VAL A 106 -5.18 19.55 -6.25
CA VAL A 106 -6.24 19.45 -7.27
C VAL A 106 -7.47 20.21 -6.79
N ASP A 107 -8.26 20.75 -7.71
CA ASP A 107 -9.55 21.34 -7.36
C ASP A 107 -10.47 20.26 -6.78
N ALA A 108 -11.29 20.62 -5.79
CA ALA A 108 -12.19 19.68 -5.14
C ALA A 108 -13.13 18.96 -6.11
N ARG A 109 -13.51 19.60 -7.22
CA ARG A 109 -14.38 19.03 -8.27
C ARG A 109 -13.65 18.03 -9.16
N GLU A 110 -12.32 18.13 -9.23
CA GLU A 110 -11.47 17.25 -10.05
C GLU A 110 -10.95 16.04 -9.26
N HIS A 111 -11.20 16.00 -7.95
CA HIS A 111 -10.73 14.90 -7.12
C HIS A 111 -11.48 13.59 -7.45
N THR A 112 -10.73 12.62 -7.99
CA THR A 112 -11.25 11.29 -8.33
C THR A 112 -10.61 10.19 -7.50
N PRO A 113 -11.38 9.18 -7.05
CA PRO A 113 -10.82 8.01 -6.38
C PRO A 113 -9.84 7.24 -7.28
N VAL A 114 -8.76 6.73 -6.69
CA VAL A 114 -7.84 5.83 -7.39
C VAL A 114 -8.32 4.39 -7.19
N TYR A 115 -8.92 3.80 -8.23
CA TYR A 115 -9.44 2.44 -8.20
C TYR A 115 -8.34 1.41 -8.49
N LEU A 116 -7.73 0.86 -7.44
CA LEU A 116 -6.72 -0.22 -7.54
C LEU A 116 -7.32 -1.59 -7.89
N ARG A 117 -8.64 -1.72 -7.78
CA ARG A 117 -9.45 -2.83 -8.29
C ARG A 117 -10.67 -2.27 -8.97
N GLN A 118 -11.13 -2.93 -10.03
CA GLN A 118 -12.45 -2.64 -10.59
C GLN A 118 -13.50 -2.70 -9.49
N SER A 119 -14.26 -1.61 -9.38
CA SER A 119 -15.35 -1.45 -8.43
C SER A 119 -16.44 -2.50 -8.67
N GLN A 120 -17.25 -2.80 -7.65
CA GLN A 120 -18.39 -3.70 -7.83
C GLN A 120 -19.35 -3.20 -8.93
N ALA A 121 -19.58 -1.88 -8.99
CA ALA A 121 -20.42 -1.27 -10.01
C ALA A 121 -19.86 -1.46 -11.44
N GLU A 122 -18.55 -1.36 -11.64
CA GLU A 122 -17.93 -1.64 -12.93
C GLU A 122 -18.02 -3.12 -13.30
N ARG A 123 -17.80 -4.03 -12.34
CA ARG A 123 -17.95 -5.48 -12.57
C ARG A 123 -19.37 -5.84 -12.96
N GLU A 124 -20.37 -5.28 -12.29
CA GLU A 124 -21.78 -5.47 -12.64
C GLU A 124 -22.15 -4.83 -13.98
N ARG A 125 -21.55 -3.69 -14.32
CA ARG A 125 -21.75 -3.04 -15.62
C ARG A 125 -21.18 -3.89 -16.75
N VAL A 126 -19.97 -4.45 -16.59
CA VAL A 126 -19.37 -5.37 -17.57
C VAL A 126 -20.22 -6.62 -17.74
N LYS A 127 -20.69 -7.23 -16.64
CA LYS A 127 -21.63 -8.37 -16.69
C LYS A 127 -22.91 -8.04 -17.47
N ARG A 128 -23.53 -6.89 -17.18
CA ARG A 128 -24.76 -6.43 -17.86
C ARG A 128 -24.56 -6.14 -19.35
N LEU A 129 -23.36 -5.72 -19.77
CA LEU A 129 -23.04 -5.51 -21.18
C LEU A 129 -22.84 -6.85 -21.90
N GLN A 130 -22.14 -7.81 -21.28
CA GLN A 130 -21.94 -9.15 -21.83
C GLN A 130 -23.25 -9.95 -21.96
N GLU A 131 -24.20 -9.78 -21.03
CA GLU A 131 -25.53 -10.42 -21.09
C GLU A 131 -26.47 -9.82 -22.16
N LYS A 132 -26.15 -8.64 -22.72
CA LYS A 132 -26.94 -7.99 -23.78
C LYS A 132 -26.40 -8.25 -25.18
N GLU A 133 -25.17 -8.74 -25.30
CA GLU A 133 -24.51 -9.04 -26.57
C GLU A 133 -24.55 -10.53 -26.94
N GLY A 134 -25.09 -11.38 -26.07
CA GLY A 134 -25.38 -12.81 -26.32
C GLY A 134 -26.87 -13.08 -26.42
#